data_AF-A0A7X9EWR2-F1
#
_entry.id   AF-A0A7X9EWR2-F1
#
_cell.length_a   1.000
_cell.length_b   1.000
_cell.length_c   1.000
_cell.angle_alpha   90.00
_cell.angle_beta   90.00
_cell.angle_gamma   90.00
#
_symmetry.space_group_name_H-M   'P 1'
#
loop_
_entity.id
_entity.type
_entity.pdbx_description
1 polymer ?
#
loop_
_entity_poly.entity_id
_entity_poly.type
_entity_poly.pdbx_seq_one_letter_code
_entity_poly.pdbx_strand_id
1 'polypeptide(L)'
;KNLMLSDELIGAVRRKMFNVWAVEHINDGLEILTGVPAGEKTESGEFPPGSIHYLVSRKLAQWGSRSTAIMGGALRNRAKTGSLIRRPRR
;
A
#
# COMPACT_ATOMS: atom_id res chain seq x y z
N LYS A 1 -0.25 19.36 -23.79
CA LYS A 1 0.50 19.32 -25.08
C LYS A 1 1.92 19.74 -24.76
N ASN A 2 2.90 18.83 -24.78
CA ASN A 2 4.33 19.08 -25.05
C ASN A 2 5.11 17.79 -24.72
N LEU A 3 5.27 16.93 -25.73
CA LEU A 3 6.15 15.77 -25.69
C LEU A 3 7.23 16.01 -26.76
N MET A 4 8.46 16.27 -26.32
CA MET A 4 9.61 16.42 -27.20
C MET A 4 10.56 15.26 -26.92
N LEU A 5 10.70 14.36 -27.89
CA LEU A 5 11.60 13.21 -27.82
C LEU A 5 12.80 13.47 -28.73
N SER A 6 13.99 13.04 -28.31
CA SER A 6 15.16 13.03 -29.18
C SER A 6 15.00 12.01 -30.31
N ASP A 7 15.71 12.21 -31.42
CA ASP A 7 15.68 11.28 -32.56
C ASP A 7 16.07 9.85 -32.17
N GLU A 8 16.97 9.70 -31.19
CA GLU A 8 17.37 8.41 -30.62
C GLU A 8 16.17 7.68 -29.99
N LEU A 9 15.40 8.38 -29.15
CA LEU A 9 14.21 7.83 -28.50
C LEU A 9 13.13 7.50 -29.52
N ILE A 10 12.92 8.35 -30.53
CA ILE A 10 12.00 8.07 -31.65
C ILE A 10 12.42 6.78 -32.37
N GLY A 11 13.72 6.62 -32.64
CA GLY A 11 14.29 5.41 -33.22
C GLY A 11 14.06 4.17 -32.36
N ALA A 12 14.25 4.28 -31.03
CA ALA A 12 14.02 3.20 -30.08
C ALA A 12 12.53 2.78 -30.03
N VAL A 13 11.60 3.74 -30.08
CA VAL A 13 10.16 3.48 -30.17
C VAL A 13 9.82 2.73 -31.46
N ARG A 14 10.34 3.17 -32.62
CA ARG A 14 10.13 2.50 -33.91
C ARG A 14 10.65 1.06 -33.91
N ARG A 15 11.77 0.80 -33.23
CA ARG A 15 12.35 -0.54 -33.05
C ARG A 15 11.69 -1.36 -31.93
N LYS A 16 10.63 -0.85 -31.28
CA LYS A 16 9.94 -1.47 -30.14
C LYS A 16 10.84 -1.74 -28.93
N MET A 17 11.94 -1.00 -28.81
CA MET A 17 12.88 -1.08 -27.67
C MET A 17 12.48 -0.14 -26.53
N PHE A 18 11.58 0.80 -26.80
CA PHE A 18 11.09 1.78 -25.83
C PHE A 18 9.59 1.99 -26.03
N ASN A 19 8.84 2.10 -24.93
CA ASN A 19 7.39 2.30 -24.95
C ASN A 19 7.03 3.56 -24.16
N VAL A 20 6.18 4.40 -24.74
CA VAL A 20 5.64 5.60 -24.09
C VAL A 20 4.13 5.43 -23.99
N TRP A 21 3.59 5.59 -22.78
CA TRP A 21 2.17 5.47 -22.50
C TRP A 21 1.65 6.80 -22.00
N ALA A 22 0.63 7.35 -22.67
CA ALA A 22 -0.11 8.50 -22.17
C ALA A 22 -1.24 7.99 -21.28
N VAL A 23 -1.31 8.52 -20.07
CA VAL A 23 -2.31 8.18 -19.06
C VAL A 23 -2.98 9.44 -18.55
N GLU A 24 -4.24 9.33 -18.13
CA GLU A 24 -5.00 10.44 -17.56
C GLU A 24 -5.01 10.36 -16.04
N HIS A 25 -5.14 9.14 -15.51
CA HIS A 25 -5.15 8.88 -14.08
C HIS A 25 -4.01 7.94 -13.67
N ILE A 26 -3.61 8.05 -12.40
CA ILE A 26 -2.57 7.17 -11.83
C ILE A 26 -2.96 5.68 -11.92
N ASN A 27 -4.25 5.39 -11.91
CA ASN A 27 -4.80 4.03 -12.00
C ASN A 27 -4.44 3.38 -13.34
N ASP A 28 -4.51 4.11 -14.45
CA ASP A 28 -4.12 3.61 -15.77
C ASP A 28 -2.65 3.15 -15.76
N GLY A 29 -1.78 3.95 -15.13
CA GLY A 29 -0.36 3.63 -14.99
C GLY A 29 -0.11 2.39 -14.14
N LEU A 30 -0.87 2.22 -13.04
CA LEU A 30 -0.80 1.02 -12.21
C LEU A 30 -1.21 -0.23 -12.99
N GLU A 31 -2.28 -0.16 -13.78
CA GLU A 31 -2.76 -1.28 -14.57
C GLU A 31 -1.76 -1.67 -15.67
N ILE A 32 -1.15 -0.69 -16.35
CA ILE A 32 -0.11 -0.93 -17.36
C ILE A 32 1.13 -1.61 -16.75
N LEU A 33 1.57 -1.16 -15.57
CA LEU A 33 2.80 -1.65 -14.95
C LEU A 33 2.62 -3.00 -14.26
N THR A 34 1.42 -3.27 -13.72
CA THR A 34 1.17 -4.46 -12.90
C THR A 34 0.37 -5.55 -13.62
N GLY A 35 -0.36 -5.19 -14.68
CA GLY A 35 -1.29 -6.09 -15.37
C GLY A 35 -2.53 -6.45 -14.54
N VAL A 36 -2.76 -5.77 -13.42
CA VAL A 36 -3.86 -6.02 -12.47
C VAL A 36 -4.72 -4.76 -12.37
N PRO A 37 -6.06 -4.87 -12.35
CA PRO A 37 -6.94 -3.72 -12.17
C PRO A 37 -6.59 -2.92 -10.91
N ALA A 38 -6.58 -1.58 -11.00
CA ALA A 38 -6.33 -0.75 -9.83
C ALA A 38 -7.45 -0.92 -8.79
N GLY A 39 -8.70 -0.93 -9.29
CA GLY A 39 -9.94 -1.11 -8.56
C GLY A 39 -10.41 0.17 -7.87
N GLU A 40 -11.63 0.60 -8.15
CA GLU A 40 -12.22 1.79 -7.55
C GLU A 40 -12.86 1.50 -6.19
N LYS A 41 -12.96 2.53 -5.36
CA LYS A 41 -13.63 2.42 -4.06
C LYS A 41 -15.14 2.32 -4.27
N THR A 42 -15.75 1.25 -3.76
CA THR A 42 -17.20 1.02 -3.80
C THR A 42 -17.95 1.98 -2.86
N GLU A 43 -19.27 2.07 -3.01
CA GLU A 43 -20.13 2.87 -2.11
C GLU A 43 -20.02 2.44 -0.64
N SER A 44 -19.79 1.15 -0.40
CA SER A 44 -19.55 0.59 0.94
C SER A 44 -18.16 0.94 1.50
N GLY A 45 -17.31 1.58 0.70
CA GLY A 45 -15.97 2.01 1.07
C GLY A 45 -14.88 0.96 0.90
N GLU A 46 -15.20 -0.20 0.31
CA GLU A 46 -14.27 -1.29 0.05
C GLU A 46 -13.73 -1.27 -1.38
N PHE A 47 -12.58 -1.92 -1.61
CA PHE A 47 -12.01 -2.12 -2.94
C PHE A 47 -12.29 -3.55 -3.44
N PRO A 48 -12.53 -3.75 -4.75
CA PRO A 48 -12.76 -5.07 -5.33
C PRO A 48 -11.64 -6.07 -5.00
N PRO A 49 -11.97 -7.30 -4.57
CA PRO A 49 -10.95 -8.32 -4.31
C PRO A 49 -10.04 -8.55 -5.51
N GLY A 50 -8.74 -8.65 -5.24
CA GLY A 50 -7.73 -8.88 -6.27
C GLY A 50 -7.25 -7.61 -6.98
N SER A 51 -7.84 -6.43 -6.72
CA SER A 51 -7.33 -5.16 -7.22
C SER A 51 -6.08 -4.69 -6.47
N ILE A 52 -5.28 -3.81 -7.09
CA ILE A 52 -4.11 -3.22 -6.43
C ILE A 52 -4.49 -2.49 -5.14
N HIS A 53 -5.53 -1.65 -5.17
CA HIS A 53 -5.98 -0.92 -3.98
C HIS A 53 -6.46 -1.85 -2.86
N TYR A 54 -7.12 -2.97 -3.20
CA TYR A 54 -7.47 -3.99 -2.22
C TYR A 54 -6.24 -4.61 -1.55
N LEU A 55 -5.23 -5.00 -2.34
CA LEU A 55 -3.99 -5.59 -1.85
C LEU A 55 -3.21 -4.62 -0.95
N VAL A 56 -3.12 -3.35 -1.36
CA VAL A 56 -2.47 -2.29 -0.58
C VAL A 56 -3.20 -2.04 0.73
N SER A 57 -4.53 -1.87 0.70
CA SER A 57 -5.35 -1.65 1.89
C SER A 57 -5.14 -2.76 2.93
N ARG A 58 -5.17 -4.03 2.50
CA ARG A 58 -4.89 -5.17 3.37
C ARG A 58 -3.48 -5.16 3.95
N LYS A 59 -2.48 -4.78 3.15
CA LYS A 59 -1.09 -4.72 3.60
C LYS A 59 -0.89 -3.64 4.66
N LEU A 60 -1.48 -2.46 4.45
CA LEU A 60 -1.46 -1.36 5.41
C LEU A 60 -2.15 -1.74 6.71
N ALA A 61 -3.33 -2.39 6.64
CA ALA A 61 -4.03 -2.89 7.83
C ALA A 61 -3.19 -3.90 8.63
N GLN A 62 -2.47 -4.80 7.94
CA GLN A 62 -1.54 -5.74 8.56
C GLN A 62 -0.39 -5.04 9.29
N TRP A 63 0.16 -3.96 8.71
CA TRP A 63 1.21 -3.18 9.36
C TRP A 63 0.67 -2.41 10.58
N GLY A 64 -0.52 -1.83 10.47
CA GLY A 64 -1.20 -1.15 11.58
C GLY A 64 -1.45 -2.08 12.76
N SER A 65 -1.95 -3.30 12.51
CA SER A 65 -2.24 -4.27 13.58
C SER A 65 -0.98 -4.79 14.28
N ARG A 66 0.16 -4.88 13.59
CA ARG A 66 1.45 -5.21 14.23
C ARG A 66 1.90 -4.12 15.20
N SER A 67 1.77 -2.85 14.79
CA SER A 67 2.12 -1.71 15.64
C SER A 67 1.23 -1.63 16.89
N THR A 68 -0.08 -1.87 16.74
CA THR A 68 -0.99 -1.90 17.90
C THR A 68 -0.80 -3.12 18.78
N ALA A 69 -0.45 -4.28 18.22
CA ALA A 69 -0.13 -5.49 19.00
C ALA A 69 1.12 -5.29 19.89
N ILE A 70 2.14 -4.60 19.39
CA ILE A 70 3.33 -4.23 20.18
C ILE A 70 2.94 -3.28 21.33
N MET A 71 2.15 -2.25 21.05
CA MET A 71 1.63 -1.32 22.07
C MET A 71 0.75 -2.02 23.12
N GLY A 72 -0.14 -2.92 22.69
CA GLY A 72 -1.00 -3.70 23.57
C GLY A 72 -0.25 -4.70 24.45
N GLY A 73 0.87 -5.25 23.96
CA GLY A 73 1.79 -6.09 24.74
C GLY A 73 2.50 -5.30 25.84
N ALA A 74 2.95 -4.07 25.54
CA ALA A 74 3.57 -3.18 26.52
C ALA A 74 2.61 -2.76 27.65
N LEU A 75 1.35 -2.45 27.32
CA LEU A 75 0.31 -2.11 28.30
C LEU A 75 -0.05 -3.31 29.20
N ARG A 76 -0.15 -4.53 28.64
CA ARG A 76 -0.41 -5.75 29.43
C ARG A 76 0.73 -6.07 30.41
N ASN A 77 1.99 -5.88 30.00
CA ASN A 77 3.13 -6.14 30.88
C ASN A 77 3.20 -5.13 32.05
N ARG A 78 2.88 -3.85 31.82
CA ARG A 78 2.85 -2.83 32.88
C ARG A 78 1.80 -3.13 33.96
N ALA A 79 0.63 -3.67 33.58
CA ALA A 79 -0.40 -4.07 34.54
C ALA A 79 0.02 -5.23 35.45
N LYS A 80 0.87 -6.15 34.96
CA LYS A 80 1.39 -7.26 35.78
C LYS A 80 2.44 -6.80 36.79
N THR A 81 3.30 -5.86 36.43
CA THR A 81 4.34 -5.34 37.35
C THR A 81 3.74 -4.54 38.52
N GLY A 82 2.62 -3.85 38.30
CA GLY A 82 1.89 -3.13 39.37
C GLY A 82 1.16 -4.05 40.36
N SER A 83 0.84 -5.30 39.97
CA SER A 83 0.16 -6.27 40.83
C SER A 83 1.11 -7.03 41.77
N LEU A 84 2.42 -6.95 41.56
CA LEU A 84 3.44 -7.67 42.36
C LEU A 84 3.92 -6.89 43.59
N ILE A 85 3.44 -5.66 43.81
CA ILE A 85 3.76 -4.83 44.99
C ILE A 85 2.57 -4.85 45.95
N ARG A 86 2.14 -6.02 46.41
CA ARG A 86 1.35 -6.15 47.63
C ARG A 86 2.23 -6.76 48.70
N ARG A 87 3.00 -5.90 49.40
CA ARG A 87 3.75 -6.32 50.59
C ARG A 87 2.78 -6.81 51.67
N PRO A 88 3.05 -7.95 52.34
CA PRO A 88 2.25 -8.35 53.47
C PRO A 88 2.48 -7.36 54.62
N ARG A 89 1.37 -6.82 55.16
CA ARG A 89 1.39 -6.06 56.42
C ARG A 89 1.84 -7.00 57.54
N ARG A 90 2.96 -6.69 58.18
CA ARG A 90 3.22 -7.06 59.57
C ARG A 90 2.87 -5.88 60.46
#